data_AF-A0A7J3JTW8-F1
#
_entry.id   AF-A0A7J3JTW8-F1
#
_cell.length_a   1.000
_cell.length_b   1.000
_cell.length_c   1.000
_cell.angle_alpha   90.00
_cell.angle_beta   90.00
_cell.angle_gamma   90.00
#
_symmetry.space_group_name_H-M   'P 1'
#
loop_
_entity.id
_entity.type
_entity.pdbx_description
1 polymer ?
#
loop_
_entity_poly.entity_id
_entity_poly.type
_entity_poly.pdbx_seq_one_letter_code
_entity_poly.pdbx_strand_id
1 'polypeptide(L)'
;MVKVVYGVDLHGNELNLYKVINVFRALRADLMILGGDINAGLQGLAEIRDKVVLLPGECDDVYVTKHARELGILFDGTAISISGCRVGFVGGLSVHQSIRKLYEGVQGTIDILVTHFPPKGCLDLVMGKYHGGLRELNDVIVRYGVKYVLTGHYHDNIGTCFLNNTLVLNPGPLDLGNYLILNYCGVSANYTFMRLP
;
A
#
# COMPACT_ATOMS: atom_id res chain seq x y z
N MET A 1 14.42 4.71 -12.58
CA MET A 1 12.99 5.03 -12.37
C MET A 1 12.34 3.76 -11.87
N VAL A 2 11.54 3.84 -10.82
CA VAL A 2 10.82 2.70 -10.24
C VAL A 2 9.34 2.85 -10.56
N LYS A 3 8.75 1.85 -11.22
CA LYS A 3 7.32 1.80 -11.51
C LYS A 3 6.63 0.86 -10.54
N VAL A 4 5.76 1.42 -9.72
CA VAL A 4 4.95 0.73 -8.72
C VAL A 4 3.52 0.61 -9.22
N VAL A 5 2.94 -0.58 -9.12
CA VAL A 5 1.50 -0.82 -9.27
C VAL A 5 0.95 -1.08 -7.88
N TYR A 6 0.01 -0.25 -7.41
CA TYR A 6 -0.60 -0.37 -6.10
C TYR A 6 -2.10 -0.59 -6.22
N GLY A 7 -2.60 -1.63 -5.56
CA GLY A 7 -4.03 -1.87 -5.37
C GLY A 7 -4.29 -2.24 -3.91
N VAL A 8 -5.48 -1.92 -3.42
CA VAL A 8 -5.88 -2.10 -2.01
C VAL A 8 -7.36 -2.50 -1.98
N ASP A 9 -7.83 -3.13 -0.90
CA ASP A 9 -9.25 -3.46 -0.73
C ASP A 9 -9.75 -4.36 -1.89
N LEU A 10 -9.14 -5.53 -2.05
CA LEU A 10 -9.49 -6.51 -3.09
C LEU A 10 -10.75 -7.30 -2.73
N HIS A 11 -11.02 -7.48 -1.43
CA HIS A 11 -12.24 -8.11 -0.89
C HIS A 11 -12.60 -9.44 -1.56
N GLY A 12 -11.60 -10.27 -1.83
CA GLY A 12 -11.77 -11.61 -2.42
C GLY A 12 -12.02 -11.64 -3.92
N ASN A 13 -11.95 -10.52 -4.64
CA ASN A 13 -12.19 -10.48 -6.08
C ASN A 13 -11.01 -11.05 -6.90
N GLU A 14 -10.94 -12.37 -6.99
CA GLU A 14 -9.85 -13.07 -7.70
C GLU A 14 -9.73 -12.67 -9.19
N LEU A 15 -10.86 -12.35 -9.85
CA LEU A 15 -10.84 -11.87 -11.23
C LEU A 15 -10.01 -10.59 -11.36
N ASN A 16 -10.24 -9.62 -10.46
CA ASN A 16 -9.48 -8.37 -10.47
C ASN A 16 -8.02 -8.57 -10.06
N LEU A 17 -7.72 -9.56 -9.20
CA LEU A 17 -6.35 -9.97 -8.92
C LEU A 17 -5.63 -10.44 -10.20
N TYR A 18 -6.25 -11.33 -10.98
CA TYR A 18 -5.66 -11.77 -12.26
C TYR A 18 -5.51 -10.62 -13.25
N LYS A 19 -6.49 -9.73 -13.34
CA LYS A 19 -6.42 -8.54 -14.23
C LYS A 19 -5.26 -7.62 -13.83
N VAL A 20 -5.08 -7.32 -12.54
CA VAL A 20 -3.99 -6.43 -12.09
C VAL A 20 -2.62 -7.10 -12.26
N ILE A 21 -2.52 -8.43 -12.09
CA ILE A 21 -1.30 -9.20 -12.43
C ILE A 21 -0.94 -9.05 -13.91
N ASN A 22 -1.93 -9.14 -14.80
CA ASN A 22 -1.71 -8.94 -16.23
C ASN A 22 -1.27 -7.50 -16.56
N VAL A 23 -1.88 -6.51 -15.92
CA VAL A 23 -1.46 -5.10 -16.05
C VAL A 23 -0.01 -4.93 -15.59
N PHE A 24 0.35 -5.46 -14.42
CA PHE A 24 1.71 -5.40 -13.89
C PHE A 24 2.75 -5.99 -14.85
N ARG A 25 2.44 -7.15 -15.43
CA ARG A 25 3.28 -7.80 -16.45
C ARG A 25 3.40 -6.97 -17.72
N ALA A 26 2.28 -6.47 -18.24
CA ALA A 26 2.25 -5.66 -19.47
C ALA A 26 3.01 -4.34 -19.31
N LEU A 27 2.89 -3.69 -18.15
CA LEU A 27 3.61 -2.46 -17.83
C LEU A 27 5.10 -2.66 -17.56
N ARG A 28 5.54 -3.93 -17.40
CA ARG A 28 6.88 -4.30 -16.90
C ARG A 28 7.22 -3.52 -15.64
N ALA A 29 6.27 -3.47 -14.71
CA ALA A 29 6.46 -2.74 -13.45
C ALA A 29 7.51 -3.43 -12.57
N ASP A 30 8.15 -2.62 -11.72
CA ASP A 30 9.25 -3.05 -10.86
C ASP A 30 8.74 -3.67 -9.56
N LEU A 31 7.61 -3.18 -9.06
CA LEU A 31 6.99 -3.60 -7.81
C LEU A 31 5.46 -3.56 -7.90
N MET A 32 4.80 -4.63 -7.50
CA MET A 32 3.37 -4.65 -7.19
C MET A 32 3.20 -4.61 -5.67
N ILE A 33 2.29 -3.76 -5.19
CA ILE A 33 1.93 -3.69 -3.78
C ILE A 33 0.43 -3.91 -3.65
N LEU A 34 0.05 -4.90 -2.84
CA LEU A 34 -1.31 -5.20 -2.43
C LEU A 34 -1.51 -4.67 -1.00
N GLY A 35 -2.35 -3.65 -0.85
CA GLY A 35 -2.45 -2.77 0.32
C GLY A 35 -3.34 -3.24 1.47
N GLY A 36 -3.70 -4.51 1.52
CA GLY A 36 -4.55 -5.09 2.56
C GLY A 36 -6.00 -5.30 2.12
N ASP A 37 -6.74 -6.00 2.99
CA ASP A 37 -8.11 -6.46 2.76
C ASP A 37 -8.21 -7.25 1.45
N ILE A 38 -7.39 -8.30 1.39
CA ILE A 38 -7.17 -9.10 0.20
C ILE A 38 -8.23 -10.18 0.08
N ASN A 39 -8.41 -10.98 1.14
CA ASN A 39 -9.39 -12.07 1.26
C ASN A 39 -9.52 -12.99 0.02
N ALA A 40 -8.44 -13.17 -0.75
CA ALA A 40 -8.40 -13.89 -2.04
C ALA A 40 -7.32 -14.98 -2.07
N GLY A 41 -7.46 -15.95 -2.98
CA GLY A 41 -6.40 -16.92 -3.28
C GLY A 41 -5.17 -16.24 -3.89
N LEU A 42 -3.99 -16.51 -3.32
CA LEU A 42 -2.73 -15.86 -3.71
C LEU A 42 -1.84 -16.73 -4.62
N GLN A 43 -2.32 -17.90 -5.07
CA GLN A 43 -1.52 -18.86 -5.85
C GLN A 43 -1.01 -18.25 -7.17
N GLY A 44 -1.77 -17.34 -7.78
CA GLY A 44 -1.39 -16.62 -9.00
C GLY A 44 -0.18 -15.69 -8.84
N LEU A 45 0.26 -15.40 -7.61
CA LEU A 45 1.40 -14.54 -7.33
C LEU A 45 2.73 -15.29 -7.27
N ALA A 46 2.72 -16.63 -7.21
CA ALA A 46 3.92 -17.43 -6.98
C ALA A 46 5.03 -17.18 -8.02
N GLU A 47 4.66 -17.01 -9.29
CA GLU A 47 5.60 -16.77 -10.40
C GLU A 47 6.24 -15.38 -10.39
N ILE A 48 5.62 -14.41 -9.70
CA ILE A 48 6.06 -13.02 -9.66
C ILE A 48 6.41 -12.55 -8.25
N ARG A 49 6.47 -13.48 -7.27
CA ARG A 49 6.61 -13.20 -5.84
C ARG A 49 7.77 -12.26 -5.50
N ASP A 50 8.88 -12.34 -6.25
CA ASP A 50 10.07 -11.52 -6.00
C ASP A 50 9.85 -10.01 -6.27
N LYS A 51 8.71 -9.66 -6.88
CA LYS A 51 8.31 -8.28 -7.17
C LYS A 51 6.94 -7.93 -6.59
N VAL A 52 6.41 -8.74 -5.69
CA VAL A 52 5.12 -8.52 -5.06
C VAL A 52 5.31 -8.33 -3.57
N VAL A 53 4.63 -7.33 -3.04
CA VAL A 53 4.47 -7.11 -1.61
C VAL A 53 2.99 -7.13 -1.28
N LEU A 54 2.64 -7.83 -0.22
CA LEU A 54 1.34 -7.81 0.43
C LEU A 54 1.51 -7.19 1.81
N LEU A 55 0.84 -6.06 2.00
CA LEU A 55 0.60 -5.42 3.30
C LEU A 55 -0.75 -5.96 3.80
N PRO A 56 -0.86 -6.49 5.03
CA PRO A 56 -2.16 -6.95 5.52
C PRO A 56 -3.07 -5.78 5.88
N GLY A 57 -4.38 -5.92 5.66
CA GLY A 57 -5.43 -5.03 6.15
C GLY A 57 -6.08 -5.55 7.44
N GLU A 58 -7.03 -4.84 8.03
CA GLU A 58 -7.68 -5.31 9.26
C GLU A 58 -8.62 -6.50 9.05
N CYS A 59 -9.15 -6.69 7.83
CA CYS A 59 -10.06 -7.79 7.52
C CYS A 59 -9.34 -9.06 7.03
N ASP A 60 -8.01 -9.00 6.83
CA ASP A 60 -7.23 -10.15 6.40
C ASP A 60 -7.10 -11.20 7.50
N ASP A 61 -7.43 -12.45 7.18
CA ASP A 61 -7.39 -13.54 8.14
C ASP A 61 -6.01 -14.22 8.24
N VAL A 62 -5.95 -15.23 9.12
CA VAL A 62 -4.75 -16.04 9.29
C VAL A 62 -4.37 -16.82 8.02
N TYR A 63 -5.31 -17.15 7.15
CA TYR A 63 -5.04 -17.89 5.92
C TYR A 63 -4.33 -17.00 4.90
N VAL A 64 -4.84 -15.78 4.67
CA VAL A 64 -4.19 -14.79 3.79
C VAL A 64 -2.76 -14.51 4.26
N THR A 65 -2.59 -14.19 5.54
CA THR A 65 -1.27 -13.85 6.08
C THR A 65 -0.31 -15.03 6.14
N LYS A 66 -0.79 -16.24 6.43
CA LYS A 66 0.03 -17.46 6.38
C LYS A 66 0.51 -17.72 4.96
N HIS A 67 -0.38 -17.68 3.98
CA HIS A 67 0.00 -17.94 2.59
C HIS A 67 0.94 -16.85 2.03
N ALA A 68 0.69 -15.58 2.35
CA ALA A 68 1.60 -14.49 2.00
C ALA A 68 3.00 -14.68 2.60
N ARG A 69 3.09 -15.21 3.84
CA ARG A 69 4.37 -15.56 4.48
C ARG A 69 5.05 -16.73 3.80
N GLU A 70 4.32 -17.78 3.43
CA GLU A 70 4.84 -18.94 2.69
C GLU A 70 5.40 -18.55 1.32
N LEU A 71 4.78 -17.58 0.65
CA LEU A 71 5.28 -16.98 -0.59
C LEU A 71 6.41 -15.98 -0.39
N GLY A 72 6.70 -15.56 0.84
CA GLY A 72 7.71 -14.54 1.13
C GLY A 72 7.32 -13.11 0.73
N ILE A 73 6.02 -12.84 0.56
CA ILE A 73 5.50 -11.55 0.10
C ILE A 73 4.82 -10.73 1.21
N LEU A 74 4.78 -11.21 2.45
CA LEU A 74 4.14 -10.49 3.56
C LEU A 74 5.11 -9.44 4.16
N PHE A 75 4.76 -8.15 4.08
CA PHE A 75 5.56 -7.06 4.65
C PHE A 75 4.71 -6.24 5.62
N ASP A 76 5.16 -6.18 6.88
CA ASP A 76 4.48 -5.46 7.95
C ASP A 76 5.50 -4.99 9.01
N GLY A 77 5.62 -3.67 9.19
CA GLY A 77 6.57 -3.06 10.13
C GLY A 77 8.02 -3.13 9.66
N THR A 78 8.24 -3.00 8.35
CA THR A 78 9.55 -3.11 7.72
C THR A 78 9.65 -2.17 6.52
N ALA A 79 10.82 -2.11 5.87
CA ALA A 79 11.03 -1.36 4.64
C ALA A 79 11.91 -2.15 3.66
N ILE A 80 11.71 -1.89 2.36
CA ILE A 80 12.57 -2.39 1.28
C ILE A 80 13.18 -1.22 0.51
N SER A 81 14.26 -1.52 -0.21
CA SER A 81 14.87 -0.58 -1.14
C SER A 81 14.88 -1.19 -2.54
N ILE A 82 14.29 -0.49 -3.50
CA ILE A 82 14.29 -0.88 -4.92
C ILE A 82 14.83 0.26 -5.77
N SER A 83 15.97 0.05 -6.43
CA SER A 83 16.64 1.04 -7.28
C SER A 83 16.74 2.44 -6.67
N GLY A 84 17.06 2.52 -5.38
CA GLY A 84 17.20 3.78 -4.63
C GLY A 84 15.89 4.39 -4.10
N CYS A 85 14.72 3.78 -4.38
CA CYS A 85 13.45 4.10 -3.76
C CYS A 85 13.26 3.27 -2.49
N ARG A 86 13.11 3.93 -1.33
CA ARG A 86 12.83 3.25 -0.07
C ARG A 86 11.35 3.25 0.24
N VAL A 87 10.78 2.06 0.39
CA VAL A 87 9.36 1.84 0.63
C VAL A 87 9.16 1.23 2.02
N GLY A 88 8.44 1.91 2.89
CA GLY A 88 8.08 1.43 4.23
C GLY A 88 6.66 0.90 4.29
N PHE A 89 6.39 -0.02 5.22
CA PHE A 89 5.14 -0.76 5.31
C PHE A 89 4.58 -0.76 6.74
N VAL A 90 3.34 -0.31 6.91
CA VAL A 90 2.60 -0.37 8.17
C VAL A 90 1.24 -1.07 7.96
N GLY A 91 1.12 -2.32 8.41
CA GLY A 91 -0.07 -3.15 8.20
C GLY A 91 -1.24 -2.81 9.12
N GLY A 92 -2.43 -3.29 8.75
CA GLY A 92 -3.71 -3.05 9.43
C GLY A 92 -4.02 -3.97 10.61
N LEU A 93 -3.43 -5.18 10.67
CA LEU A 93 -3.75 -6.16 11.72
C LEU A 93 -3.37 -5.72 13.15
N SER A 94 -2.21 -5.06 13.28
CA SER A 94 -1.69 -4.58 14.55
C SER A 94 -0.81 -3.37 14.31
N VAL A 95 -1.46 -2.24 13.98
CA VAL A 95 -0.79 -1.00 13.55
C VAL A 95 0.29 -0.57 14.55
N HIS A 96 -0.02 -0.54 15.84
CA HIS A 96 0.93 -0.14 16.87
C HIS A 96 2.19 -1.04 16.89
N GLN A 97 2.01 -2.36 16.75
CA GLN A 97 3.14 -3.29 16.68
C GLN A 97 3.93 -3.11 15.39
N SER A 98 3.25 -2.86 14.28
CA SER A 98 3.86 -2.59 12.98
C SER A 98 4.75 -1.35 13.01
N ILE A 99 4.22 -0.23 13.53
CA ILE A 99 4.97 1.02 13.72
C ILE A 99 6.17 0.80 14.64
N ARG A 100 5.99 0.06 15.74
CA ARG A 100 7.09 -0.27 16.66
C ARG A 100 8.21 -1.03 15.95
N LYS A 101 7.89 -2.10 15.20
CA LYS A 101 8.87 -2.86 14.42
C LYS A 101 9.58 -1.98 13.39
N LEU A 102 8.84 -1.09 12.73
CA LEU A 102 9.41 -0.15 11.78
C LEU A 102 10.44 0.75 12.47
N TYR A 103 10.10 1.33 13.62
CA TYR A 103 11.00 2.18 14.41
C TYR A 103 12.25 1.46 14.92
N GLU A 104 12.12 0.19 15.28
CA GLU A 104 13.24 -0.64 15.75
C GLU A 104 14.15 -1.07 14.58
N GLY A 105 13.57 -1.44 13.43
CA GLY A 105 14.29 -2.06 12.32
C GLY A 105 14.71 -1.14 11.17
N VAL A 106 14.13 0.06 11.06
CA VAL A 106 14.31 0.94 9.90
C VAL A 106 14.93 2.27 10.34
N GLN A 107 16.14 2.54 9.83
CA GLN A 107 16.92 3.76 10.09
C GLN A 107 17.03 4.64 8.84
N GLY A 108 16.97 5.97 8.95
CA GLY A 108 17.04 6.90 7.80
C GLY A 108 15.70 7.08 7.07
N THR A 109 15.65 7.82 5.97
CA THR A 109 14.40 8.26 5.33
C THR A 109 13.61 7.14 4.64
N ILE A 110 12.30 7.35 4.48
CA ILE A 110 11.40 6.52 3.66
C ILE A 110 10.80 7.43 2.59
N ASP A 111 10.88 7.04 1.32
CA ASP A 111 10.35 7.85 0.22
C ASP A 111 8.83 7.65 0.08
N ILE A 112 8.41 6.39 0.14
CA ILE A 112 7.02 5.95 0.02
C ILE A 112 6.64 5.15 1.26
N LEU A 113 5.60 5.55 1.98
CA LEU A 113 5.02 4.78 3.06
C LEU A 113 3.72 4.15 2.55
N VAL A 114 3.57 2.83 2.71
CA VAL A 114 2.33 2.13 2.41
C VAL A 114 1.66 1.75 3.73
N THR A 115 0.42 2.18 3.90
CA THR A 115 -0.35 1.94 5.12
C THR A 115 -1.74 1.46 4.73
N HIS A 116 -2.30 0.48 5.44
CA HIS A 116 -3.68 0.10 5.16
C HIS A 116 -4.64 1.25 5.55
N PHE A 117 -4.57 1.66 6.82
CA PHE A 117 -5.31 2.83 7.32
C PHE A 117 -4.70 4.15 6.84
N PRO A 118 -5.52 5.17 6.57
CA PRO A 118 -5.03 6.49 6.20
C PRO A 118 -4.49 7.29 7.41
N PRO A 119 -3.56 8.23 7.17
CA PRO A 119 -3.13 9.17 8.18
C PRO A 119 -4.26 10.13 8.56
N LYS A 120 -4.31 10.54 9.84
CA LYS A 120 -5.38 11.40 10.32
C LYS A 120 -5.37 12.77 9.65
N GLY A 121 -6.51 13.17 9.09
CA GLY A 121 -6.71 14.47 8.43
C GLY A 121 -6.59 14.45 6.90
N CYS A 122 -6.26 13.30 6.28
CA CYS A 122 -6.23 13.15 4.83
C CYS A 122 -6.87 11.84 4.40
N LEU A 123 -7.84 11.92 3.47
CA LEU A 123 -8.54 10.77 2.88
C LEU A 123 -9.14 9.82 3.94
N ASP A 124 -9.59 10.40 5.05
CA ASP A 124 -9.97 9.67 6.24
C ASP A 124 -11.35 10.05 6.79
N LEU A 125 -12.23 10.59 5.94
CA LEU A 125 -13.57 11.01 6.34
C LEU A 125 -14.53 9.82 6.40
N VAL A 126 -15.09 9.59 7.58
CA VAL A 126 -16.20 8.67 7.83
C VAL A 126 -17.50 9.46 7.76
N MET A 127 -18.45 8.98 6.95
CA MET A 127 -19.74 9.64 6.67
C MET A 127 -19.59 11.11 6.23
N GLY A 128 -18.45 11.45 5.61
CA GLY A 128 -18.13 12.82 5.18
C GLY A 128 -17.94 13.84 6.31
N LYS A 129 -17.79 13.41 7.57
CA LYS A 129 -17.78 14.32 8.73
C LYS A 129 -16.67 14.09 9.73
N TYR A 130 -16.32 12.83 10.01
CA TYR A 130 -15.41 12.50 11.11
C TYR A 130 -14.11 11.94 10.57
N HIS A 131 -12.98 12.44 11.07
CA HIS A 131 -11.66 11.92 10.73
C HIS A 131 -11.38 10.62 11.49
N GLY A 132 -11.44 9.50 10.78
CA GLY A 132 -11.18 8.15 11.30
C GLY A 132 -9.73 7.68 11.13
N GLY A 133 -8.89 8.47 10.45
CA GLY A 133 -7.49 8.14 10.22
C GLY A 133 -6.66 8.15 11.50
N LEU A 134 -5.46 7.58 11.41
CA LEU A 134 -4.60 7.34 12.55
C LEU A 134 -3.59 8.46 12.75
N ARG A 135 -3.55 9.05 13.94
CA ARG A 135 -2.62 10.12 14.28
C ARG A 135 -1.17 9.64 14.34
N GLU A 136 -0.94 8.41 14.79
CA GLU A 136 0.39 7.81 14.91
C GLU A 136 1.10 7.70 13.54
N LEU A 137 0.33 7.57 12.45
CA LEU A 137 0.89 7.59 11.10
C LEU A 137 1.45 8.96 10.71
N ASN A 138 0.90 10.05 11.26
CA ASN A 138 1.47 11.39 11.05
C ASN A 138 2.87 11.48 11.69
N ASP A 139 3.07 10.83 12.84
CA ASP A 139 4.37 10.78 13.53
C ASP A 139 5.37 9.94 12.72
N VAL A 140 4.94 8.82 12.12
CA VAL A 140 5.75 8.00 11.21
C VAL A 140 6.18 8.82 9.99
N ILE A 141 5.23 9.53 9.37
CA ILE A 141 5.46 10.39 8.19
C ILE A 141 6.53 11.45 8.50
N VAL A 142 6.38 12.15 9.63
CA VAL A 142 7.33 13.19 10.05
C VAL A 142 8.69 12.59 10.38
N ARG A 143 8.73 11.52 11.18
CA ARG A 143 9.98 10.88 11.63
C ARG A 143 10.86 10.43 10.46
N TYR A 144 10.23 9.88 9.42
CA TYR A 144 10.94 9.32 8.28
C TYR A 144 11.05 10.27 7.07
N GLY A 145 10.50 11.48 7.17
CA GLY A 145 10.50 12.46 6.09
C GLY A 145 9.77 11.95 4.84
N VAL A 146 8.65 11.25 5.03
CA VAL A 146 7.91 10.57 3.96
C VAL A 146 7.37 11.57 2.95
N LYS A 147 7.59 11.30 1.66
CA LYS A 147 7.09 12.16 0.56
C LYS A 147 5.76 11.69 0.00
N TYR A 148 5.54 10.37 -0.05
CA TYR A 148 4.34 9.77 -0.62
C TYR A 148 3.75 8.74 0.35
N VAL A 149 2.44 8.79 0.56
CA VAL A 149 1.71 7.76 1.33
C VAL A 149 0.72 7.08 0.41
N LEU A 150 0.76 5.76 0.33
CA LEU A 150 -0.23 4.94 -0.38
C LEU A 150 -1.15 4.27 0.65
N THR A 151 -2.46 4.48 0.52
CA THR A 151 -3.43 4.01 1.51
C THR A 151 -4.76 3.54 0.90
N GLY A 152 -5.63 2.94 1.72
CA GLY A 152 -6.96 2.44 1.35
C GLY A 152 -7.97 2.57 2.50
N HIS A 153 -8.66 1.48 2.85
CA HIS A 153 -9.62 1.33 3.96
C HIS A 153 -10.93 2.11 3.77
N TYR A 154 -10.88 3.43 3.58
CA TYR A 154 -12.09 4.21 3.32
C TYR A 154 -12.39 4.31 1.83
N HIS A 155 -13.23 3.41 1.34
CA HIS A 155 -13.57 3.25 -0.07
C HIS A 155 -14.12 4.52 -0.75
N ASP A 156 -14.77 5.41 0.01
CA ASP A 156 -15.33 6.67 -0.51
C ASP A 156 -14.32 7.83 -0.55
N ASN A 157 -13.14 7.66 0.03
CA ASN A 157 -12.10 8.69 0.13
C ASN A 157 -11.04 8.54 -0.96
N ILE A 158 -11.48 8.31 -2.19
CA ILE A 158 -10.62 8.16 -3.38
C ILE A 158 -10.03 9.52 -3.76
N GLY A 159 -8.73 9.56 -4.02
CA GLY A 159 -8.07 10.75 -4.55
C GLY A 159 -6.75 11.04 -3.85
N THR A 160 -6.44 12.33 -3.74
CA THR A 160 -5.20 12.80 -3.11
C THR A 160 -5.45 13.90 -2.09
N CYS A 161 -4.55 14.00 -1.12
CA CYS A 161 -4.54 15.03 -0.10
C CYS A 161 -3.10 15.33 0.29
N PHE A 162 -2.80 16.59 0.66
CA PHE A 162 -1.51 16.95 1.23
C PHE A 162 -1.59 16.99 2.74
N LEU A 163 -0.72 16.23 3.39
CA LEU A 163 -0.43 16.35 4.81
C LEU A 163 0.95 16.97 4.95
N ASN A 164 1.01 18.27 5.24
CA ASN A 164 2.25 19.06 5.17
C ASN A 164 2.88 18.95 3.76
N ASN A 165 4.10 18.41 3.66
CA ASN A 165 4.83 18.20 2.41
C ASN A 165 4.69 16.77 1.86
N THR A 166 3.79 15.98 2.43
CA THR A 166 3.57 14.57 2.06
C THR A 166 2.30 14.45 1.24
N LEU A 167 2.40 13.83 0.06
CA LEU A 167 1.24 13.53 -0.78
C LEU A 167 0.66 12.18 -0.39
N VAL A 168 -0.58 12.18 0.09
CA VAL A 168 -1.35 10.96 0.41
C VAL A 168 -2.20 10.60 -0.80
N LEU A 169 -2.19 9.33 -1.20
CA LEU A 169 -2.89 8.79 -2.35
C LEU A 169 -3.73 7.57 -1.96
N ASN A 170 -5.02 7.61 -2.29
CA ASN A 170 -5.92 6.47 -2.18
C ASN A 170 -6.52 6.22 -3.57
N PRO A 171 -6.18 5.11 -4.25
CA PRO A 171 -6.78 4.78 -5.55
C PRO A 171 -8.25 4.36 -5.44
N GLY A 172 -8.74 4.06 -4.25
CA GLY A 172 -9.99 3.35 -4.05
C GLY A 172 -9.82 1.84 -4.24
N PRO A 173 -10.90 1.10 -4.01
CA PRO A 173 -10.79 -0.34 -3.81
C PRO A 173 -10.62 -1.07 -5.15
N LEU A 174 -9.77 -2.10 -5.12
CA LEU A 174 -9.39 -2.91 -6.27
C LEU A 174 -10.51 -3.88 -6.67
N ASP A 175 -11.41 -4.23 -5.75
CA ASP A 175 -12.63 -4.99 -6.05
C ASP A 175 -13.55 -4.28 -7.07
N LEU A 176 -13.57 -2.93 -7.08
CA LEU A 176 -14.24 -2.07 -8.06
C LEU A 176 -13.38 -1.77 -9.30
N GLY A 177 -12.17 -2.34 -9.33
CA GLY A 177 -11.20 -2.27 -10.41
C GLY A 177 -10.24 -1.10 -10.31
N ASN A 178 -10.23 -0.32 -9.22
CA ASN A 178 -9.34 0.84 -9.12
C ASN A 178 -7.92 0.43 -8.71
N TYR A 179 -6.93 1.12 -9.26
CA TYR A 179 -5.53 0.96 -8.86
C TYR A 179 -4.71 2.20 -9.17
N LEU A 180 -3.50 2.27 -8.62
CA LEU A 180 -2.55 3.35 -8.81
C LEU A 180 -1.32 2.84 -9.58
N ILE A 181 -0.86 3.64 -10.54
CA ILE A 181 0.50 3.53 -11.07
C ILE A 181 1.30 4.71 -10.54
N LEU A 182 2.44 4.44 -9.91
CA LEU A 182 3.36 5.46 -9.42
C LEU A 182 4.75 5.25 -10.03
N ASN A 183 5.31 6.31 -10.63
CA ASN A 183 6.64 6.30 -11.24
C ASN A 183 7.58 7.20 -10.44
N TYR A 184 8.48 6.61 -9.67
CA TYR A 184 9.45 7.31 -8.82
C TYR A 184 10.80 7.49 -9.54
N CYS A 185 11.34 8.71 -9.52
CA CYS A 185 12.58 9.08 -10.23
C CYS A 185 13.73 9.46 -9.27
N GLY A 186 13.67 9.09 -8.00
CA GLY A 186 14.72 9.39 -7.00
C GLY A 186 14.51 10.72 -6.26
N VAL A 187 13.92 11.72 -6.92
CA VAL A 187 13.62 13.03 -6.30
C VAL A 187 12.13 13.30 -6.15
N SER A 188 11.34 12.82 -7.11
CA SER A 188 9.88 13.00 -7.21
C SER A 188 9.21 11.77 -7.82
N ALA A 189 7.88 11.72 -7.71
CA ALA A 189 7.04 10.74 -8.36
C ALA A 189 5.92 11.39 -9.17
N ASN A 190 5.59 10.76 -10.30
CA ASN A 190 4.33 10.99 -11.00
C ASN A 190 3.38 9.83 -10.73
N TYR A 191 2.09 10.09 -10.67
CA TYR A 191 1.09 9.07 -10.39
C TYR A 191 -0.12 9.19 -11.33
N THR A 192 -0.79 8.05 -11.55
CA THR A 192 -2.03 7.99 -12.34
C THR A 192 -2.98 7.01 -11.67
N PHE A 193 -4.21 7.47 -11.38
CA PHE A 193 -5.30 6.58 -11.00
C PHE A 193 -5.86 5.92 -12.25
N MET A 194 -6.03 4.60 -12.17
CA MET A 194 -6.41 3.75 -13.28
C MET A 194 -7.56 2.86 -12.86
N ARG A 195 -8.28 2.35 -13.86
CA ARG A 195 -9.31 1.34 -13.67
C ARG A 195 -9.03 0.13 -14.54
N LEU A 196 -9.23 -1.06 -14.00
CA LEU A 196 -9.14 -2.32 -14.73
C LEU A 196 -10.23 -2.35 -15.83
N PRO A 197 -9.94 -2.94 -16.99
CA PRO A 197 -10.90 -3.10 -18.07
C PRO A 197 -12.03 -4.08 -17.72
#